data_AF-A0A932MCD3-F1
#
_entry.id   AF-A0A932MCD3-F1
#
_cell.length_a   1.000
_cell.length_b   1.000
_cell.length_c   1.000
_cell.angle_alpha   90.00
_cell.angle_beta   90.00
_cell.angle_gamma   90.00
#
_symmetry.space_group_name_H-M   'P 1'
#
loop_
_entity.id
_entity.type
_entity.pdbx_description
1 polymer ?
#
loop_
_entity_poly.entity_id
_entity_poly.type
_entity_poly.pdbx_seq_one_letter_code
_entity_poly.pdbx_strand_id
1 'polypeptide(L)'
;MLNWLFGKKNQATRGPDCVWMSGAAKLKGMCHEAERAAETGRSVLVVAWTLGAIDELADGLAKRQPLRCKDSFQRDALLRQLGQAGSVTVTLAKALPPEIKSAPTVPVEILVFGRNDTRAADDAIVHFADAIGKGARVTFHLSFDDALLHEETDSLKPLLARLGLTQDEAISHPAVTRSIAQVQAKKSAASGGPVRRA
;
A
#
# COMPACT_ATOMS: atom_id res chain seq x y z
N MET A 1 12.90 35.03 4.06
CA MET A 1 13.35 33.83 4.79
C MET A 1 12.26 33.42 5.79
N LEU A 2 11.18 32.73 5.41
CA LEU A 2 10.15 32.34 6.40
C LEU A 2 9.16 31.26 5.91
N ASN A 3 9.64 30.09 5.44
CA ASN A 3 8.78 28.92 5.14
C ASN A 3 9.12 27.66 5.98
N TRP A 4 9.92 27.78 7.05
CA TRP A 4 10.36 26.63 7.86
C TRP A 4 9.44 26.31 9.06
N LEU A 5 8.39 27.11 9.33
CA LEU A 5 7.64 27.03 10.59
C LEU A 5 6.35 26.18 10.61
N PHE A 6 5.95 25.52 9.52
CA PHE A 6 4.77 24.63 9.53
C PHE A 6 5.12 23.16 9.23
N GLY A 7 5.63 22.47 10.26
CA GLY A 7 4.96 21.26 10.74
C GLY A 7 5.05 19.94 9.94
N LYS A 8 6.22 19.51 9.47
CA LYS A 8 6.47 18.08 9.11
C LYS A 8 6.42 17.10 10.32
N LYS A 9 5.80 17.50 11.44
CA LYS A 9 5.99 16.84 12.75
C LYS A 9 4.99 15.74 13.05
N ASN A 10 4.06 15.37 12.15
CA ASN A 10 3.03 14.37 12.49
C ASN A 10 2.55 13.51 11.31
N GLN A 11 3.46 13.07 10.44
CA GLN A 11 3.12 12.23 9.29
C GLN A 11 3.37 10.75 9.56
N ALA A 12 2.77 9.87 8.76
CA ALA A 12 2.99 8.43 8.84
C ALA A 12 4.45 8.06 8.49
N THR A 13 4.89 6.89 8.90
CA THR A 13 6.15 6.33 8.41
C THR A 13 5.93 5.70 7.03
N ARG A 14 6.77 6.03 6.05
CA ARG A 14 6.69 5.47 4.69
C ARG A 14 7.81 4.45 4.57
N GLY A 15 7.47 3.17 4.47
CA GLY A 15 8.48 2.15 4.20
C GLY A 15 8.84 2.10 2.71
N PRO A 16 10.01 1.56 2.36
CA PRO A 16 10.32 1.24 0.97
C PRO A 16 9.32 0.24 0.41
N ASP A 17 9.04 0.35 -0.88
CA ASP A 17 8.23 -0.60 -1.62
C ASP A 17 8.85 -2.01 -1.55
N CYS A 18 7.98 -3.01 -1.39
CA CYS A 18 8.32 -4.42 -1.37
C CYS A 18 7.97 -5.04 -2.72
N VAL A 19 8.96 -5.58 -3.45
CA VAL A 19 8.74 -6.23 -4.74
C VAL A 19 8.96 -7.74 -4.62
N TRP A 20 7.94 -8.50 -4.99
CA TRP A 20 7.88 -9.95 -4.91
C TRP A 20 8.06 -10.58 -6.29
N MET A 21 8.56 -11.82 -6.33
CA MET A 21 8.79 -12.53 -7.58
C MET A 21 7.49 -12.78 -8.37
N SER A 22 6.41 -13.12 -7.67
CA SER A 22 5.11 -13.44 -8.28
C SER A 22 3.95 -12.87 -7.46
N GLY A 23 2.76 -12.83 -8.06
CA GLY A 23 1.52 -12.46 -7.37
C GLY A 23 1.21 -13.39 -6.20
N ALA A 24 1.49 -14.69 -6.35
CA ALA A 24 1.31 -15.67 -5.27
C ALA A 24 2.28 -15.43 -4.10
N ALA A 25 3.55 -15.14 -4.38
CA ALA A 25 4.55 -14.79 -3.36
C ALA A 25 4.16 -13.49 -2.63
N LYS A 26 3.69 -12.49 -3.38
CA LYS A 26 3.14 -11.24 -2.82
C LYS A 26 1.99 -11.50 -1.87
N LEU A 27 0.99 -12.27 -2.30
CA LEU A 27 -0.19 -12.59 -1.49
C LEU A 27 0.22 -13.26 -0.18
N LYS A 28 0.99 -14.36 -0.27
CA LYS A 28 1.47 -15.11 0.90
C LYS A 28 2.30 -14.22 1.84
N GLY A 29 3.25 -13.46 1.30
CA GLY A 29 4.13 -12.60 2.07
C GLY A 29 3.39 -11.45 2.76
N MET A 30 2.41 -10.83 2.08
CA MET A 30 1.55 -9.81 2.68
C MET A 30 0.67 -10.38 3.80
N CYS A 31 0.09 -11.57 3.62
CA CYS A 31 -0.68 -12.23 4.68
C CYS A 31 0.19 -12.49 5.91
N HIS A 32 1.42 -12.99 5.73
CA HIS A 32 2.35 -13.18 6.84
C HIS A 32 2.72 -11.86 7.54
N GLU A 33 3.00 -10.78 6.81
CA GLU A 33 3.30 -9.48 7.40
C GLU A 33 2.09 -8.94 8.19
N ALA A 34 0.89 -9.07 7.64
CA ALA A 34 -0.35 -8.70 8.31
C ALA A 34 -0.56 -9.50 9.61
N GLU A 35 -0.37 -10.81 9.58
CA GLU A 35 -0.48 -11.66 10.78
C GLU A 35 0.55 -11.26 11.85
N ARG A 36 1.80 -11.07 11.46
CA ARG A 36 2.87 -10.64 12.39
C ARG A 36 2.59 -9.28 13.00
N ALA A 37 2.17 -8.30 12.20
CA ALA A 37 1.84 -6.97 12.69
C ALA A 37 0.67 -7.04 13.69
N ALA A 38 -0.37 -7.81 13.37
CA ALA A 38 -1.51 -8.03 14.27
C ALA A 38 -1.11 -8.71 15.59
N GLU A 39 -0.21 -9.69 15.55
CA GLU A 39 0.32 -10.38 16.74
C GLU A 39 1.06 -9.44 17.70
N THR A 40 1.72 -8.40 17.15
CA THR A 40 2.37 -7.36 17.96
C THR A 40 1.41 -6.29 18.49
N GLY A 41 0.09 -6.47 18.29
CA GLY A 41 -0.96 -5.58 18.76
C GLY A 41 -1.23 -4.37 17.87
N ARG A 42 -0.61 -4.27 16.69
CA ARG A 42 -0.94 -3.24 15.70
C ARG A 42 -2.30 -3.54 15.07
N SER A 43 -3.09 -2.53 14.76
CA SER A 43 -4.22 -2.70 13.85
C SER A 43 -3.68 -2.77 12.41
N VAL A 44 -4.20 -3.67 11.60
CA VAL A 44 -3.73 -3.90 10.23
C VAL A 44 -4.81 -3.53 9.24
N LEU A 45 -4.45 -2.65 8.31
CA LEU A 45 -5.28 -2.24 7.18
C LEU A 45 -4.62 -2.68 5.88
N VAL A 46 -5.17 -3.71 5.26
CA VAL A 46 -4.74 -4.18 3.94
C VAL A 46 -5.59 -3.47 2.88
N VAL A 47 -4.95 -2.68 2.02
CA VAL A 47 -5.63 -1.88 0.99
C VAL A 47 -5.44 -2.53 -0.37
N ALA A 48 -6.53 -2.79 -1.07
CA ALA A 48 -6.54 -3.39 -2.40
C ALA A 48 -7.24 -2.50 -3.44
N TRP A 49 -6.95 -2.71 -4.72
CA TRP A 49 -7.52 -1.93 -5.82
C TRP A 49 -8.80 -2.54 -6.41
N THR A 50 -8.97 -3.86 -6.29
CA THR A 50 -10.06 -4.61 -6.93
C THR A 50 -10.81 -5.48 -5.92
N LEU A 51 -12.08 -5.78 -6.22
CA LEU A 51 -12.88 -6.67 -5.38
C LEU A 51 -12.31 -8.10 -5.32
N GLY A 52 -11.77 -8.61 -6.44
CA GLY A 52 -11.12 -9.93 -6.46
C GLY A 52 -9.94 -9.98 -5.49
N ALA A 53 -9.09 -8.96 -5.47
CA ALA A 53 -7.98 -8.88 -4.53
C ALA A 53 -8.45 -8.80 -3.06
N ILE A 54 -9.58 -8.13 -2.78
CA ILE A 54 -10.19 -8.15 -1.43
C ILE A 54 -10.49 -9.58 -1.00
N ASP A 55 -11.13 -10.35 -1.88
CA ASP A 55 -11.57 -11.70 -1.58
C ASP A 55 -10.36 -12.63 -1.42
N GLU A 56 -9.37 -12.58 -2.32
CA GLU A 56 -8.10 -13.33 -2.21
C GLU A 56 -7.34 -13.03 -0.91
N LEU A 57 -7.19 -11.76 -0.55
CA LEU A 57 -6.50 -11.35 0.68
C LEU A 57 -7.27 -11.77 1.92
N ALA A 58 -8.59 -11.64 1.91
CA ALA A 58 -9.42 -12.03 3.04
C ALA A 58 -9.42 -13.55 3.26
N ASP A 59 -9.37 -14.33 2.18
CA ASP A 59 -9.26 -15.78 2.24
C ASP A 59 -7.88 -16.21 2.75
N GLY A 60 -6.81 -15.55 2.28
CA GLY A 60 -5.45 -15.73 2.81
C GLY A 60 -5.33 -15.37 4.31
N LEU A 61 -6.18 -14.47 4.80
CA LEU A 61 -6.23 -14.00 6.18
C LEU A 61 -7.40 -14.62 6.99
N ALA A 62 -8.05 -15.67 6.50
CA ALA A 62 -9.30 -16.18 7.08
C ALA A 62 -9.22 -16.52 8.58
N LYS A 63 -8.06 -16.97 9.07
CA LYS A 63 -7.83 -17.25 10.50
C LYS A 63 -8.04 -16.04 11.41
N ARG A 64 -7.81 -14.83 10.88
CA ARG A 64 -8.00 -13.55 11.57
C ARG A 64 -9.41 -12.99 11.41
N GLN A 65 -10.26 -13.63 10.59
CA GLN A 65 -11.63 -13.20 10.31
C GLN A 65 -11.71 -11.70 9.95
N PRO A 66 -10.99 -11.25 8.91
CA PRO A 66 -10.82 -9.84 8.65
C PRO A 66 -12.15 -9.16 8.30
N LEU A 67 -12.31 -7.91 8.74
CA LEU A 67 -13.39 -7.07 8.23
C LEU A 67 -13.14 -6.80 6.74
N ARG A 68 -14.11 -7.09 5.88
CA ARG A 68 -14.08 -6.73 4.46
C ARG A 68 -14.81 -5.40 4.26
N CYS A 69 -14.10 -4.37 3.83
CA CYS A 69 -14.65 -3.03 3.56
C CYS A 69 -14.59 -2.72 2.06
N LYS A 70 -15.66 -3.07 1.34
CA LYS A 70 -15.80 -3.01 -0.12
C LYS A 70 -16.29 -1.64 -0.61
N ASP A 71 -16.92 -0.83 0.26
CA ASP A 71 -17.47 0.46 -0.13
C ASP A 71 -17.54 1.47 1.03
N SER A 72 -18.06 2.66 0.73
CA SER A 72 -18.16 3.77 1.68
C SER A 72 -19.14 3.54 2.84
N PHE A 73 -20.14 2.66 2.70
CA PHE A 73 -21.11 2.39 3.77
C PHE A 73 -20.46 1.67 4.96
N GLN A 74 -19.29 1.06 4.73
CA GLN A 74 -18.55 0.31 5.75
C GLN A 74 -17.44 1.13 6.43
N ARG A 75 -17.28 2.42 6.09
CA ARG A 75 -16.23 3.29 6.65
C ARG A 75 -16.27 3.39 8.17
N ASP A 76 -17.45 3.50 8.76
CA ASP A 76 -17.58 3.56 10.22
C ASP A 76 -17.18 2.25 10.90
N ALA A 77 -17.37 1.12 10.23
CA ALA A 77 -16.88 -0.17 10.72
C ALA A 77 -15.35 -0.26 10.61
N LEU A 78 -14.79 0.20 9.49
CA LEU A 78 -13.34 0.29 9.29
C LEU A 78 -12.67 1.17 10.34
N LEU A 79 -13.19 2.39 10.58
CA LEU A 79 -12.63 3.31 11.58
C LEU A 79 -12.68 2.74 13.00
N ARG A 80 -13.75 2.00 13.35
CA ARG A 80 -13.83 1.27 14.62
C ARG A 80 -12.79 0.17 14.72
N GLN A 81 -12.57 -0.59 13.65
CA GLN A 81 -11.55 -1.64 13.61
C GLN A 81 -10.14 -1.07 13.78
N LEU A 82 -9.84 0.08 13.16
CA LEU A 82 -8.53 0.72 13.28
C LEU A 82 -8.13 1.06 14.73
N GLY A 83 -9.11 1.28 15.61
CA GLY A 83 -8.87 1.54 17.03
C GLY A 83 -8.63 0.27 17.88
N GLN A 84 -8.74 -0.92 17.31
CA GLN A 84 -8.66 -2.20 18.02
C GLN A 84 -7.30 -2.86 17.81
N ALA A 85 -6.61 -3.21 18.89
CA ALA A 85 -5.32 -3.90 18.82
C ALA A 85 -5.47 -5.28 18.15
N GLY A 86 -4.59 -5.58 17.20
CA GLY A 86 -4.57 -6.86 16.49
C GLY A 86 -5.72 -7.08 15.50
N SER A 87 -6.55 -6.07 15.25
CA SER A 87 -7.59 -6.16 14.23
C SER A 87 -7.00 -6.22 12.83
N VAL A 88 -7.71 -6.90 11.92
CA VAL A 88 -7.34 -6.98 10.51
C VAL A 88 -8.54 -6.55 9.67
N THR A 89 -8.32 -5.56 8.80
CA THR A 89 -9.31 -5.08 7.84
C THR A 89 -8.72 -5.15 6.43
N VAL A 90 -9.45 -5.72 5.48
CA VAL A 90 -9.12 -5.67 4.05
C VAL A 90 -10.10 -4.72 3.38
N THR A 91 -9.61 -3.68 2.72
CA THR A 91 -10.44 -2.60 2.17
C THR A 91 -10.08 -2.21 0.76
N LEU A 92 -11.07 -1.77 -0.01
CA LEU A 92 -10.80 -1.15 -1.30
C LEU A 92 -10.21 0.24 -1.08
N ALA A 93 -9.24 0.64 -1.89
CA ALA A 93 -8.66 1.98 -1.85
C ALA A 93 -9.74 3.08 -1.91
N LYS A 94 -10.75 2.92 -2.78
CA LYS A 94 -11.88 3.85 -2.90
C LYS A 94 -12.81 3.88 -1.66
N ALA A 95 -12.79 2.84 -0.84
CA ALA A 95 -13.60 2.75 0.37
C ALA A 95 -12.94 3.46 1.55
N LEU A 96 -11.65 3.81 1.47
CA LEU A 96 -10.98 4.62 2.49
C LEU A 96 -11.74 5.93 2.73
N PRO A 97 -11.86 6.37 3.99
CA PRO A 97 -12.44 7.66 4.29
C PRO A 97 -11.46 8.76 3.83
N PRO A 98 -11.96 9.87 3.26
CA PRO A 98 -11.10 10.96 2.81
C PRO A 98 -10.42 11.69 3.98
N GLU A 99 -11.00 11.61 5.18
CA GLU A 99 -10.54 12.29 6.37
C GLU A 99 -10.79 11.41 7.60
N ILE A 100 -10.01 11.65 8.66
CA ILE A 100 -10.16 10.99 9.95
C ILE A 100 -10.33 12.06 11.02
N LYS A 101 -11.42 11.96 11.80
CA LYS A 101 -11.73 12.93 12.87
C LYS A 101 -10.83 12.76 14.09
N SER A 102 -10.51 11.51 14.42
CA SER A 102 -9.71 11.15 15.60
C SER A 102 -8.71 10.07 15.22
N ALA A 103 -7.44 10.28 15.57
CA ALA A 103 -6.41 9.29 15.33
C ALA A 103 -6.73 7.99 16.12
N PRO A 104 -6.50 6.81 15.53
CA PRO A 104 -6.53 5.54 16.23
C PRO A 104 -5.66 5.55 17.50
N THR A 105 -6.13 4.87 18.54
CA THR A 105 -5.43 4.75 19.83
C THR A 105 -4.34 3.67 19.81
N VAL A 106 -4.33 2.83 18.78
CA VAL A 106 -3.32 1.78 18.56
C VAL A 106 -2.50 2.09 17.31
N PRO A 107 -1.23 1.68 17.25
CA PRO A 107 -0.44 1.81 16.02
C PRO A 107 -1.11 1.05 14.85
N VAL A 108 -1.00 1.61 13.65
CA VAL A 108 -1.61 1.07 12.43
C VAL A 108 -0.52 0.66 11.44
N GLU A 109 -0.63 -0.56 10.91
CA GLU A 109 0.14 -1.04 9.76
C GLU A 109 -0.74 -1.02 8.51
N ILE A 110 -0.35 -0.26 7.50
CA ILE A 110 -1.08 -0.13 6.24
C ILE A 110 -0.29 -0.83 5.14
N LEU A 111 -0.82 -1.94 4.64
CA LEU A 111 -0.20 -2.76 3.61
C LEU A 111 -0.99 -2.61 2.31
N VAL A 112 -0.38 -2.04 1.27
CA VAL A 112 -1.07 -1.78 -0.01
C VAL A 112 -0.72 -2.85 -1.03
N PHE A 113 -1.72 -3.53 -1.56
CA PHE A 113 -1.59 -4.60 -2.55
C PHE A 113 -1.47 -4.02 -3.96
N GLY A 114 -0.25 -3.69 -4.35
CA GLY A 114 0.11 -3.08 -5.63
C GLY A 114 0.12 -1.56 -5.60
N ARG A 115 0.63 -0.96 -6.67
CA ARG A 115 0.50 0.48 -6.97
C ARG A 115 -0.42 0.68 -8.16
N ASN A 116 -1.00 1.87 -8.24
CA ASN A 116 -1.73 2.29 -9.42
C ASN A 116 -0.78 2.76 -10.54
N ASP A 117 -1.27 2.85 -11.78
CA ASP A 117 -0.50 3.41 -12.90
C ASP A 117 -0.15 4.89 -12.66
N THR A 118 -1.01 5.59 -11.93
CA THR A 118 -0.83 7.00 -11.61
C THR A 118 -0.53 7.21 -10.13
N ARG A 119 0.29 8.22 -9.84
CA ARG A 119 0.68 8.56 -8.48
C ARG A 119 -0.46 9.13 -7.64
N ALA A 120 -1.45 9.77 -8.28
CA ALA A 120 -2.54 10.44 -7.59
C ALA A 120 -3.40 9.49 -6.73
N ALA A 121 -3.66 8.27 -7.22
CA ALA A 121 -4.39 7.26 -6.48
C ALA A 121 -3.58 6.72 -5.28
N ASP A 122 -2.28 6.50 -5.46
CA ASP A 122 -1.38 6.10 -4.38
C ASP A 122 -1.27 7.21 -3.32
N ASP A 123 -1.18 8.48 -3.75
CA ASP A 123 -1.07 9.65 -2.87
C ASP A 123 -2.32 9.80 -1.99
N ALA A 124 -3.51 9.38 -2.43
CA ALA A 124 -4.71 9.36 -1.60
C ALA A 124 -4.57 8.38 -0.41
N ILE A 125 -3.95 7.22 -0.61
CA ILE A 125 -3.65 6.27 0.47
C ILE A 125 -2.62 6.85 1.42
N VAL A 126 -1.59 7.53 0.88
CA VAL A 126 -0.56 8.19 1.70
C VAL A 126 -1.16 9.34 2.53
N HIS A 127 -2.06 10.14 1.96
CA HIS A 127 -2.78 11.19 2.68
C HIS A 127 -3.65 10.61 3.80
N PHE A 128 -4.34 9.49 3.56
CA PHE A 128 -5.08 8.79 4.60
C PHE A 128 -4.14 8.31 5.74
N ALA A 129 -2.98 7.74 5.41
CA ALA A 129 -1.98 7.36 6.40
C ALA A 129 -1.48 8.59 7.20
N ASP A 130 -1.25 9.71 6.52
CA ASP A 130 -0.82 10.96 7.17
C ASP A 130 -1.88 11.57 8.08
N ALA A 131 -3.16 11.38 7.77
CA ALA A 131 -4.26 11.77 8.64
C ALA A 131 -4.28 10.96 9.96
N ILE A 132 -3.77 9.71 9.94
CA ILE A 132 -3.51 8.93 11.17
C ILE A 132 -2.28 9.49 11.91
N GLY A 133 -1.25 9.90 11.16
CA GLY A 133 -0.03 10.49 11.69
C GLY A 133 1.01 9.46 12.15
N LYS A 134 1.81 9.79 13.16
CA LYS A 134 2.99 8.97 13.57
C LYS A 134 2.68 7.52 13.95
N GLY A 135 1.44 7.24 14.34
CA GLY A 135 0.99 5.89 14.67
C GLY A 135 0.88 4.96 13.45
N ALA A 136 0.85 5.52 12.23
CA ALA A 136 0.75 4.75 11.00
C ALA A 136 2.11 4.49 10.36
N ARG A 137 2.24 3.30 9.77
CA ARG A 137 3.25 2.96 8.78
C ARG A 137 2.54 2.48 7.51
N VAL A 138 3.00 2.92 6.34
CA VAL A 138 2.46 2.52 5.05
C VAL A 138 3.56 1.92 4.17
N THR A 139 3.28 0.77 3.57
CA THR A 139 4.15 0.08 2.61
C THR A 139 3.34 -0.39 1.41
N PHE A 140 3.92 -0.26 0.21
CA PHE A 140 3.33 -0.79 -1.02
C PHE A 140 4.03 -2.09 -1.40
N HIS A 141 3.26 -3.10 -1.76
CA HIS A 141 3.74 -4.43 -2.12
C HIS A 141 3.37 -4.73 -3.57
N LEU A 142 4.35 -4.92 -4.44
CA LEU A 142 4.17 -5.15 -5.87
C LEU A 142 4.77 -6.50 -6.27
N SER A 143 4.35 -7.05 -7.40
CA SER A 143 4.98 -8.22 -8.01
C SER A 143 5.32 -7.98 -9.48
N PHE A 144 6.22 -8.77 -10.07
CA PHE A 144 6.48 -8.72 -11.52
C PHE A 144 5.29 -9.14 -12.37
N ASP A 145 4.29 -9.79 -11.77
CA ASP A 145 3.02 -10.09 -12.41
C ASP A 145 2.06 -8.89 -12.42
N ASP A 146 2.34 -7.81 -11.67
CA ASP A 146 1.49 -6.62 -11.67
C ASP A 146 1.66 -5.83 -12.97
N ALA A 147 0.56 -5.33 -13.54
CA ALA A 147 0.56 -4.58 -14.80
C ALA A 147 1.54 -3.40 -14.83
N LEU A 148 1.78 -2.75 -13.69
CA LEU A 148 2.74 -1.66 -13.58
C LEU A 148 4.18 -2.11 -13.87
N LEU A 149 4.57 -3.29 -13.38
CA LEU A 149 5.94 -3.81 -13.46
C LEU A 149 6.13 -4.83 -14.57
N HIS A 150 5.06 -5.51 -15.00
CA HIS A 150 5.13 -6.60 -15.98
C HIS A 150 5.87 -6.17 -17.26
N GLU A 151 5.48 -5.02 -17.81
CA GLU A 151 6.06 -4.43 -19.03
C GLU A 151 7.49 -3.88 -18.82
N GLU A 152 7.92 -3.72 -17.58
CA GLU A 152 9.20 -3.13 -17.19
C GLU A 152 10.10 -4.17 -16.47
N THR A 153 9.71 -5.44 -16.48
CA THR A 153 10.47 -6.53 -15.84
C THR A 153 11.92 -6.55 -16.36
N ASP A 154 12.11 -6.31 -17.66
CA ASP A 154 13.44 -6.27 -18.29
C ASP A 154 14.32 -5.14 -17.75
N SER A 155 13.75 -3.97 -17.44
CA SER A 155 14.51 -2.85 -16.88
C SER A 155 14.89 -3.08 -15.41
N LEU A 156 14.13 -3.93 -14.69
CA LEU A 156 14.38 -4.28 -13.30
C LEU A 156 15.32 -5.49 -13.14
N LYS A 157 15.38 -6.43 -14.08
CA LYS A 157 16.22 -7.65 -14.05
C LYS A 157 17.66 -7.44 -13.54
N PRO A 158 18.44 -6.43 -13.98
CA PRO A 158 19.81 -6.22 -13.49
C PRO A 158 19.88 -5.87 -12.01
N LEU A 159 18.88 -5.15 -11.49
CA LEU A 159 18.77 -4.84 -10.06
C LEU A 159 18.42 -6.10 -9.26
N LEU A 160 17.52 -6.94 -9.77
CA LEU A 160 17.11 -8.20 -9.12
C LEU A 160 18.26 -9.20 -9.03
N ALA A 161 19.03 -9.36 -10.11
CA ALA A 161 20.19 -10.25 -10.14
C ALA A 161 21.24 -9.85 -9.09
N ARG A 162 21.40 -8.55 -8.82
CA ARG A 162 22.32 -8.03 -7.80
C ARG A 162 21.80 -8.20 -6.37
N LEU A 163 20.49 -8.28 -6.20
CA LEU A 163 19.83 -8.37 -4.89
C LEU A 163 19.51 -9.82 -4.48
N GLY A 164 19.75 -10.81 -5.34
CA GLY A 164 19.67 -12.23 -4.99
C GLY A 164 18.26 -12.71 -4.65
N LEU A 165 17.23 -12.19 -5.32
CA LEU A 165 15.82 -12.46 -5.04
C LEU A 165 15.53 -13.98 -5.04
N THR A 166 15.09 -14.50 -3.90
CA THR A 166 14.53 -15.85 -3.77
C THR A 166 13.00 -15.81 -4.02
N GLN A 167 12.36 -16.94 -4.31
CA GLN A 167 10.92 -16.93 -4.66
C GLN A 167 10.01 -16.46 -3.52
N ASP A 168 10.42 -16.62 -2.26
CA ASP A 168 9.60 -16.34 -1.08
C ASP A 168 9.94 -15.02 -0.38
N GLU A 169 10.96 -14.28 -0.83
CA GLU A 169 11.40 -13.03 -0.20
C GLU A 169 11.05 -11.81 -1.05
N ALA A 170 10.72 -10.71 -0.39
CA ALA A 170 10.57 -9.42 -1.05
C ALA A 170 11.91 -8.70 -1.14
N ILE A 171 12.20 -8.08 -2.29
CA ILE A 171 13.17 -7.00 -2.32
C ILE A 171 12.51 -5.74 -1.75
N SER A 172 13.14 -5.14 -0.74
CA SER A 172 12.70 -3.86 -0.19
C SER A 172 13.90 -2.92 -0.02
N HIS A 173 13.98 -1.89 -0.87
CA HIS A 173 15.08 -0.92 -0.85
C HIS A 173 14.66 0.44 -1.45
N PRO A 174 15.15 1.59 -0.93
CA PRO A 174 14.81 2.91 -1.48
C PRO A 174 15.14 3.11 -2.97
N ALA A 175 16.10 2.35 -3.52
CA ALA A 175 16.39 2.37 -4.96
C ALA A 175 15.24 1.79 -5.79
N VAL A 176 14.59 0.73 -5.31
CA VAL A 176 13.47 0.08 -5.99
C VAL A 176 12.26 1.01 -6.03
N THR A 177 11.91 1.65 -4.92
CA THR A 177 10.84 2.65 -4.86
C THR A 177 11.05 3.80 -5.85
N ARG A 178 12.30 4.26 -6.01
CA ARG A 178 12.64 5.29 -6.99
C ARG A 178 12.46 4.79 -8.43
N SER A 179 12.90 3.57 -8.74
CA SER A 179 12.70 2.98 -10.08
C SER A 179 11.22 2.84 -10.41
N ILE A 180 10.39 2.39 -9.46
CA ILE A 180 8.93 2.26 -9.66
C ILE A 180 8.29 3.63 -9.92
N ALA A 181 8.68 4.66 -9.17
CA ALA A 181 8.18 6.02 -9.40
C ALA A 181 8.53 6.56 -10.80
N GLN A 182 9.68 6.18 -11.36
CA GLN A 182 10.06 6.53 -12.73
C GLN A 182 9.17 5.81 -13.76
N VAL A 183 8.84 4.55 -13.53
CA VAL A 183 7.90 3.79 -14.37
C VAL A 183 6.52 4.45 -14.38
N GLN A 184 5.98 4.82 -13.22
CA GLN A 184 4.69 5.52 -13.13
C GLN A 184 4.71 6.87 -13.86
N ALA A 185 5.81 7.63 -13.74
CA ALA A 185 5.97 8.90 -14.45
C ALA A 185 5.99 8.72 -15.98
N LYS A 186 6.67 7.67 -16.48
CA LYS A 186 6.70 7.32 -17.90
C LYS A 186 5.31 6.92 -18.42
N LYS A 187 4.58 6.06 -17.70
CA LYS A 187 3.21 5.66 -18.07
C LYS A 187 2.25 6.85 -18.08
N SER A 188 2.36 7.74 -17.09
CA SER A 188 1.54 8.96 -17.02
C SER A 188 1.82 9.95 -18.17
N ALA A 189 3.08 10.06 -18.60
CA ALA A 189 3.46 10.89 -19.75
C ALA A 189 2.98 10.29 -21.09
N ALA A 190 2.99 8.96 -21.22
CA ALA A 190 2.52 8.27 -22.41
C ALA A 190 0.99 8.29 -22.58
N SER A 191 0.23 8.29 -21.47
CA SER A 191 -1.24 8.39 -21.50
C SER A 191 -1.74 9.82 -21.71
N GLY A 192 -0.91 10.84 -21.45
CA GLY A 192 -1.18 12.24 -21.77
C GLY A 192 -0.80 12.61 -23.20
N GLY A 193 -1.64 12.25 -24.19
CA GLY A 193 -1.50 12.74 -25.57
C GLY A 193 -1.52 14.28 -25.66
N PRO A 194 -1.05 14.88 -26.76
CA PRO A 194 -0.88 16.33 -26.86
C PRO A 194 -2.19 17.06 -26.60
N VAL A 195 -2.20 17.94 -25.60
CA VAL A 195 -3.28 18.90 -25.40
C VAL A 195 -3.30 19.80 -26.65
N ARG A 196 -4.21 19.51 -27.59
CA ARG A 196 -4.56 20.46 -28.64
C ARG A 196 -5.11 21.70 -27.94
N ARG A 197 -4.26 22.73 -27.84
CA ARG A 197 -4.74 24.09 -27.55
C ARG A 197 -5.64 24.49 -28.71
N ALA A 198 -6.93 24.61 -28.42
CA ALA A 198 -7.89 25.31 -29.27
C ALA A 198 -7.69 26.82 -29.12
#